data_AF-A0A2L2Z2Q5-F1
#
_entry.id   AF-A0A2L2Z2Q5-F1
#
_cell.length_a   1.000
_cell.length_b   1.000
_cell.length_c   1.000
_cell.angle_alpha   90.00
_cell.angle_beta   90.00
_cell.angle_gamma   90.00
#
_symmetry.space_group_name_H-M   'P 1'
#
loop_
_entity.id
_entity.type
_entity.pdbx_description
1 polymer ?
#
loop_
_entity_poly.entity_id
_entity_poly.type
_entity_poly.pdbx_seq_one_letter_code
_entity_poly.pdbx_strand_id
1 'polypeptide(L)' 'IRNLYLDRNVRRVGLVVNPMYPYLGCSPDALIFSAVEGPLLVEIKTIFNPKRQSLDDLCKQRSDFCLHFDDSDQQYKI' A
#
# COMPACT_ATOMS: atom_id res chain seq x y z
N ILE A 1 -18.74 -3.61 18.44
CA ILE A 1 -17.64 -3.22 17.52
C ILE A 1 -17.84 -4.02 16.24
N ARG A 2 -18.41 -3.41 15.18
CA ARG A 2 -18.57 -4.08 13.88
C ARG A 2 -17.18 -4.32 13.30
N ASN A 3 -16.87 -5.56 12.98
CA ASN A 3 -15.58 -5.97 12.45
C ASN A 3 -15.48 -5.51 11.00
N LEU A 4 -15.03 -4.27 10.78
CA LEU A 4 -14.89 -3.60 9.47
C LEU A 4 -13.97 -4.36 8.49
N TYR A 5 -13.27 -5.38 8.96
CA TYR A 5 -12.34 -6.19 8.18
C TYR A 5 -12.97 -7.42 7.52
N LEU A 6 -14.21 -7.79 7.85
CA LEU A 6 -14.85 -9.01 7.34
C LEU A 6 -15.18 -8.96 5.83
N ASP A 7 -15.28 -7.78 5.23
CA ASP A 7 -15.73 -7.62 3.84
C ASP A 7 -14.61 -7.32 2.84
N ARG A 8 -13.34 -7.31 3.27
CA ARG A 8 -12.19 -7.04 2.39
C ARG A 8 -11.56 -8.35 1.93
N ASN A 9 -11.90 -8.78 0.72
CA ASN A 9 -11.30 -9.97 0.11
C ASN A 9 -9.95 -9.58 -0.53
N VAL A 10 -8.85 -10.03 0.08
CA VAL A 10 -7.50 -9.86 -0.45
C VAL A 10 -7.22 -10.97 -1.47
N ARG A 11 -6.87 -10.59 -2.70
CA ARG A 11 -6.55 -11.51 -3.78
C ARG A 11 -5.09 -11.40 -4.19
N ARG A 12 -4.48 -12.56 -4.41
CA ARG A 12 -3.17 -12.66 -5.05
C ARG A 12 -3.29 -12.29 -6.52
N VAL A 13 -2.28 -11.60 -7.05
CA VAL A 13 -2.22 -11.14 -8.43
C VAL A 13 -0.87 -11.55 -9.01
N GLY A 14 -0.87 -11.91 -10.29
CA GLY A 14 0.36 -12.15 -11.05
C GLY A 14 0.75 -10.90 -11.86
N LEU A 15 1.35 -11.12 -13.03
CA LEU A 15 1.61 -10.05 -13.97
C LEU A 15 0.32 -9.56 -14.61
N VAL A 16 0.08 -8.25 -14.54
CA VAL A 16 -0.99 -7.53 -15.24
C VAL A 16 -0.34 -6.68 -16.33
N VAL A 17 -0.76 -6.87 -17.58
CA VAL A 17 -0.28 -6.12 -18.74
C VAL A 17 -1.37 -5.18 -19.22
N ASN A 18 -1.01 -3.94 -19.54
CA ASN A 18 -1.97 -2.99 -20.10
C ASN A 18 -2.35 -3.40 -21.54
N PRO A 19 -3.64 -3.65 -21.83
CA PRO A 19 -4.06 -4.13 -23.16
C PRO A 19 -3.86 -3.09 -24.27
N MET A 20 -3.86 -1.80 -23.94
CA MET A 20 -3.64 -0.70 -24.91
C MET A 20 -2.15 -0.40 -25.10
N TYR A 21 -1.32 -0.70 -24.10
CA TYR A 21 0.11 -0.47 -24.09
C TYR A 21 0.84 -1.74 -23.63
N PRO A 22 1.01 -2.75 -24.50
CA PRO A 22 1.49 -4.09 -24.09
C PRO A 22 2.90 -4.12 -23.52
N TYR A 23 3.68 -3.05 -23.70
CA TYR A 23 5.00 -2.88 -23.10
C TYR A 23 4.94 -2.38 -21.64
N LEU A 24 3.76 -2.01 -21.14
CA LEU A 24 3.53 -1.64 -19.74
C LEU A 24 2.90 -2.81 -18.99
N GLY A 25 3.53 -3.22 -17.89
CA GLY A 25 2.98 -4.21 -16.98
C GLY A 25 3.41 -3.95 -15.54
N CYS A 26 2.65 -4.49 -14.60
CA CYS A 26 2.94 -4.45 -13.18
C CYS A 26 2.57 -5.79 -12.52
N SER A 27 3.14 -6.08 -11.36
CA SER A 27 2.77 -7.22 -10.52
C SER A 27 2.45 -6.70 -9.12
N PRO A 28 1.21 -6.22 -8.87
CA PRO A 28 0.83 -5.73 -7.55
C PRO A 28 0.95 -6.84 -6.50
N ASP A 29 1.31 -6.48 -5.27
CA ASP A 29 1.40 -7.48 -4.18
C ASP A 29 0.04 -8.09 -3.86
N ALA A 30 -1.02 -7.28 -3.88
CA ALA A 30 -2.39 -7.75 -3.78
C ALA A 30 -3.41 -6.77 -4.38
N LEU A 31 -4.62 -7.29 -4.59
CA LEU A 31 -5.83 -6.51 -4.84
C LEU A 31 -6.81 -6.69 -3.67
N ILE A 32 -7.46 -5.61 -3.27
CA ILE A 32 -8.56 -5.63 -2.30
C ILE A 32 -9.83 -5.20 -3.02
N PHE A 33 -10.91 -5.96 -2.83
CA PHE A 33 -12.23 -5.50 -3.24
C PHE A 33 -12.95 -4.84 -2.07
N SER A 34 -13.31 -3.57 -2.22
CA SER A 34 -14.15 -2.81 -1.30
C SER A 34 -15.52 -2.64 -1.94
N ALA A 35 -16.60 -3.00 -1.22
CA ALA A 35 -17.96 -2.77 -1.71
C ALA A 35 -18.27 -1.27 -1.92
N VAL A 36 -17.52 -0.39 -1.27
CA VAL A 36 -17.72 1.07 -1.30
C VAL A 36 -16.79 1.74 -2.31
N GLU A 37 -15.50 1.39 -2.31
CA GLU A 37 -14.47 2.10 -3.08
C GLU A 37 -14.11 1.37 -4.39
N GLY A 38 -14.61 0.14 -4.59
CA GLY A 38 -14.26 -0.69 -5.73
C GLY A 38 -12.89 -1.39 -5.55
N PRO A 39 -12.18 -1.70 -6.65
CA PRO A 39 -10.88 -2.36 -6.59
C PRO A 39 -9.79 -1.41 -6.08
N LEU A 40 -9.08 -1.83 -5.05
CA LEU A 40 -7.94 -1.14 -4.47
C LEU A 40 -6.66 -1.96 -4.69
N LEU A 41 -5.55 -1.27 -4.96
CA LEU A 41 -4.22 -1.88 -5.12
C LEU A 41 -3.48 -1.87 -3.78
N VAL A 42 -2.68 -2.89 -3.54
CA VAL A 42 -1.80 -3.00 -2.39
C VAL A 42 -0.36 -3.14 -2.85
N GLU A 43 0.49 -2.32 -2.26
CA GLU A 43 1.96 -2.35 -2.37
C GLU A 43 2.52 -2.45 -0.95
N ILE A 44 3.21 -3.54 -0.65
CA ILE A 44 3.77 -3.84 0.67
C ILE A 44 5.26 -3.53 0.64
N LYS A 45 5.67 -2.56 1.45
CA LYS A 45 7.09 -2.24 1.64
C LYS A 45 7.53 -2.66 3.04
N THR A 46 8.54 -3.50 3.10
CA THR A 46 9.16 -3.90 4.36
C THR A 46 10.47 -3.15 4.53
N ILE A 47 10.64 -2.48 5.66
CA ILE A 47 11.88 -1.79 5.97
C ILE A 47 12.94 -2.82 6.33
N PHE A 48 14.14 -2.68 5.77
CA PHE A 48 15.27 -3.48 6.20
C PHE A 48 15.77 -2.99 7.57
N ASN A 49 15.80 -3.90 8.55
CA ASN A 49 16.37 -3.69 9.89
C ASN A 49 15.81 -2.48 10.69
N PRO A 50 14.49 -2.33 10.86
CA PRO A 50 13.93 -1.30 11.73
C PRO A 50 14.22 -1.69 13.20
N LYS A 51 15.29 -1.15 13.78
CA LYS A 51 15.63 -1.41 15.19
C LYS A 51 14.60 -0.75 16.11
N ARG A 52 13.52 -1.45 16.50
CA ARG A 52 12.50 -0.99 17.47
C ARG A 52 12.10 0.50 17.29
N GLN A 53 12.03 0.97 16.05
CA GLN A 53 11.59 2.33 15.72
C GLN A 53 10.09 2.30 15.42
N SER A 54 9.37 3.32 15.86
CA SER A 54 7.96 3.49 15.49
C SER A 54 7.84 3.90 14.01
N LEU A 55 6.66 3.68 13.41
CA LEU A 55 6.39 4.15 12.05
C LEU A 55 6.58 5.67 11.93
N ASP A 56 6.18 6.43 12.95
CA ASP A 56 6.39 7.88 13.03
C ASP A 56 7.86 8.26 12.99
N ASP A 57 8.69 7.58 13.78
CA ASP A 57 10.14 7.82 13.81
C ASP A 57 10.74 7.51 12.45
N LEU A 58 10.31 6.42 11.82
CA LEU A 58 10.77 6.03 10.49
C LEU A 58 10.37 7.08 9.44
N CYS A 59 9.13 7.59 9.46
CA CYS A 59 8.64 8.62 8.54
C CYS A 59 9.42 9.94 8.65
N LYS A 60 9.84 10.30 9.87
CA LYS A 60 10.47 11.60 10.15
C LYS A 60 12.00 11.55 10.02
N GLN A 61 12.63 10.43 10.36
CA GLN A 61 14.08 10.37 10.55
C GLN A 61 14.83 9.72 9.37
N ARG A 62 14.15 8.94 8.53
CA ARG A 62 14.77 8.20 7.43
C ARG A 62 14.31 8.72 6.08
N SER A 63 15.23 9.30 5.33
CA SER A 63 14.98 9.73 3.95
C SER A 63 14.81 8.56 2.97
N ASP A 64 15.25 7.36 3.35
CA ASP A 64 15.10 6.13 2.57
C ASP A 64 13.85 5.33 2.93
N PHE A 65 13.02 5.84 3.84
CA PHE A 65 11.72 5.26 4.14
C PHE A 65 10.66 5.85 3.21
N CYS A 66 9.89 4.97 2.57
CA CYS A 66 8.96 5.36 1.51
C CYS A 66 7.66 5.98 2.01
N LEU A 67 7.46 6.10 3.32
CA LEU A 67 6.24 6.66 3.88
C LEU A 67 6.57 8.00 4.53
N HIS A 68 5.84 9.03 4.13
CA HIS A 68 5.98 10.39 4.64
C HIS A 68 4.63 10.85 5.20
N PHE A 69 4.66 11.59 6.30
CA PHE A 69 3.45 12.21 6.84
C PHE A 69 3.20 13.54 6.12
N ASP A 70 2.05 13.68 5.49
CA ASP A 70 1.62 14.94 4.89
C ASP A 70 0.81 15.73 5.92
N ASP A 71 1.41 16.81 6.43
CA ASP A 71 0.79 17.69 7.43
C ASP A 71 -0.47 18.39 6.90
N SER A 72 -0.61 18.55 5.58
CA SER A 72 -1.73 19.27 4.95
C SER A 72 -3.02 18.45 5.01
N ASP A 73 -2.90 17.15 4.76
CA ASP A 73 -4.02 16.20 4.71
C ASP A 73 -4.09 15.30 5.96
N GLN A 74 -3.17 15.48 6.92
CA GLN A 74 -3.02 14.66 8.12
C GLN A 74 -3.02 13.14 7.84
N GLN A 75 -2.31 12.74 6.77
CA GLN A 75 -2.28 11.35 6.33
C GLN A 75 -0.87 10.93 5.90
N TYR A 76 -0.55 9.65 6.07
CA TYR A 76 0.67 9.07 5.54
C TYR A 76 0.52 8.80 4.05
N LYS A 77 1.50 9.24 3.27
CA LYS A 77 1.57 9.06 1.82
C LYS A 77 2.88 8.37 1.44
N ILE A 78 2.83 7.61 0.36
CA ILE A 78 4.03 7.11 -0.34
C ILE A 78 4.40 8.13 -1.41
#